data_AF-A0A2Z4IHQ9-F1
#
_entry.id   AF-A0A2Z4IHQ9-F1
#
_cell.length_a   1.000
_cell.length_b   1.000
_cell.length_c   1.000
_cell.angle_alpha   90.00
_cell.angle_beta   90.00
_cell.angle_gamma   90.00
#
_symmetry.space_group_name_H-M   'P 1'
#
loop_
_entity.id
_entity.type
_entity.pdbx_description
1 polymer ?
#
loop_
_entity_poly.entity_id
_entity_poly.type
_entity_poly.pdbx_seq_one_letter_code
_entity_poly.pdbx_strand_id
1 'polypeptide(L)'
;MGAYGYIRSTGDLDIFINATTDNAKRAIRACTDFGIDKEDITEEMFLIPKMVGIGQPPLRIEILKKLDVVDFNLAYQRAETKHIDDQIIPVVSLDDLILLKQAAVKDRNKERDTEYLEYLKKLKATLNKGPNKKSQWKFW
;
A
#
# COMPACT_ATOMS: atom_id res chain seq x y z
N MET A 1 3.63 -9.84 -1.53
CA MET A 1 3.96 -9.49 -0.12
C MET A 1 2.72 -8.95 0.57
N GLY A 2 2.47 -9.31 1.83
CA GLY A 2 1.50 -8.60 2.68
C GLY A 2 2.27 -7.80 3.73
N ALA A 3 2.19 -6.46 3.70
CA ALA A 3 2.98 -5.60 4.60
C ALA A 3 2.78 -5.90 6.10
N TYR A 4 1.65 -6.52 6.44
CA TYR A 4 1.26 -6.91 7.80
C TYR A 4 1.04 -8.41 7.96
N GLY A 5 1.69 -9.26 7.16
CA GLY A 5 1.71 -10.72 7.36
C GLY A 5 0.54 -11.49 6.74
N TYR A 6 -0.44 -10.80 6.13
CA TYR A 6 -1.48 -11.46 5.33
C TYR A 6 -0.99 -11.69 3.90
N ILE A 7 -0.34 -12.83 3.68
CA ILE A 7 0.16 -13.22 2.36
C ILE A 7 -1.02 -13.75 1.53
N ARG A 8 -1.26 -13.11 0.38
CA ARG A 8 -2.23 -13.54 -0.63
C ARG A 8 -1.59 -13.44 -2.01
N SER A 9 -2.15 -14.14 -3.00
CA SER A 9 -1.87 -13.81 -4.40
C SER A 9 -2.46 -12.43 -4.69
N THR A 10 -1.60 -11.43 -4.85
CA THR A 10 -1.98 -10.12 -5.39
C THR A 10 -1.72 -10.20 -6.89
N GLY A 11 -2.69 -9.75 -7.71
CA GLY A 11 -2.50 -9.67 -9.16
C GLY A 11 -1.86 -8.34 -9.58
N ASP A 12 -1.61 -7.47 -8.60
CA ASP A 12 -1.19 -6.09 -8.73
C ASP A 12 -0.38 -5.60 -7.51
N LEU A 13 0.37 -4.52 -7.72
CA LEU A 13 1.07 -3.73 -6.70
C LEU A 13 0.50 -2.31 -6.67
N ASP A 14 0.03 -1.87 -5.49
CA ASP A 14 -0.46 -0.51 -5.27
C ASP A 14 0.67 0.42 -4.79
N ILE A 15 0.88 1.56 -5.45
CA ILE A 15 1.82 2.62 -5.06
C ILE A 15 1.05 3.93 -4.91
N PHE A 16 1.03 4.52 -3.72
CA PHE A 16 0.43 5.83 -3.49
C PHE A 16 1.48 6.92 -3.62
N ILE A 17 1.25 7.92 -4.47
CA ILE A 17 2.13 9.09 -4.67
C ILE A 17 1.38 10.40 -4.41
N ASN A 18 2.11 11.45 -4.02
CA ASN A 18 1.55 12.81 -3.99
C ASN A 18 1.51 13.40 -5.40
N ALA A 19 0.34 13.83 -5.86
CA ALA A 19 0.10 14.32 -7.22
C ALA A 19 0.66 15.73 -7.45
N THR A 20 1.99 15.84 -7.48
CA THR A 20 2.71 17.08 -7.80
C THR A 20 3.46 16.93 -9.11
N THR A 21 3.68 18.03 -9.83
CA THR A 21 4.47 18.02 -11.08
C THR A 21 5.87 17.42 -10.88
N ASP A 22 6.49 17.70 -9.74
CA ASP A 22 7.81 17.19 -9.40
C ASP A 22 7.81 15.66 -9.18
N ASN A 23 6.78 15.12 -8.51
CA ASN A 23 6.58 13.68 -8.41
C ASN A 23 6.18 13.03 -9.73
N ALA A 24 5.39 13.71 -10.57
CA ALA A 24 5.01 13.21 -11.89
C ALA A 24 6.26 12.97 -12.77
N LYS A 25 7.20 13.92 -12.77
CA LYS A 25 8.49 13.78 -13.47
C LYS A 25 9.33 12.61 -12.94
N ARG A 26 9.39 12.45 -11.61
CA ARG A 26 10.05 11.29 -10.99
C ARG A 26 9.38 9.96 -11.37
N ALA A 27 8.05 9.94 -11.40
CA ALA A 27 7.28 8.75 -11.74
C ALA A 27 7.49 8.36 -13.21
N ILE A 28 7.49 9.32 -14.14
CA ILE A 28 7.85 9.07 -15.55
C ILE A 28 9.23 8.46 -15.66
N ARG A 29 10.23 9.05 -14.99
CA ARG A 29 11.59 8.51 -15.01
C ARG A 29 11.62 7.07 -14.49
N ALA A 30 10.99 6.79 -13.35
CA ALA A 30 10.93 5.44 -12.80
C ALA A 30 10.22 4.46 -13.75
N CYS A 31 9.17 4.89 -14.43
CA CYS A 31 8.44 4.11 -15.43
C CYS A 31 9.30 3.80 -16.66
N THR A 32 10.02 4.79 -17.18
CA THR A 32 10.94 4.60 -18.30
C THR A 32 12.11 3.70 -17.92
N ASP A 33 12.70 3.90 -16.74
CA ASP A 33 13.78 3.04 -16.22
C ASP A 33 13.30 1.59 -16.01
N PHE A 34 12.01 1.39 -15.74
CA PHE A 34 11.37 0.07 -15.66
C PHE A 34 11.09 -0.56 -17.04
N GLY A 35 11.19 0.22 -18.14
CA GLY A 35 11.00 -0.25 -19.51
C GLY A 35 9.67 0.13 -20.15
N ILE A 36 8.96 1.14 -19.64
CA ILE A 36 7.79 1.71 -20.31
C ILE A 36 8.24 2.72 -21.36
N ASP A 37 7.75 2.57 -22.58
CA ASP A 37 8.04 3.50 -23.67
C ASP A 37 7.59 4.91 -23.30
N LYS A 38 8.47 5.88 -23.54
CA LYS A 38 8.25 7.27 -23.12
C LYS A 38 7.05 7.88 -23.84
N GLU A 39 6.75 7.41 -25.04
CA GLU A 39 5.62 7.81 -25.86
C GLU A 39 4.27 7.36 -25.27
N ASP A 40 4.27 6.35 -24.40
CA ASP A 40 3.07 5.78 -23.78
C ASP A 40 2.74 6.39 -22.41
N ILE A 41 3.58 7.29 -21.89
CA ILE A 41 3.42 7.91 -20.57
C ILE A 41 3.57 9.43 -20.62
N THR A 42 2.67 10.14 -19.94
CA THR A 42 2.72 11.61 -19.86
C THR A 42 2.64 12.10 -18.41
N GLU A 43 3.08 13.35 -18.17
CA GLU A 43 3.06 13.94 -16.82
C GLU A 43 1.64 13.97 -16.25
N GLU A 44 0.65 14.26 -17.10
CA GLU A 44 -0.77 14.36 -16.75
C GLU A 44 -1.34 13.06 -16.17
N MET A 45 -0.80 11.90 -16.55
CA MET A 45 -1.25 10.60 -16.03
C MET A 45 -0.96 10.41 -14.54
N PHE A 46 0.07 11.08 -14.03
CA PHE A 46 0.49 11.05 -12.63
C PHE A 46 -0.06 12.24 -11.82
N LEU A 47 -0.77 13.13 -12.49
CA LEU A 47 -1.62 14.14 -11.87
C LEU A 47 -3.05 13.57 -11.71
N ILE A 48 -4.01 14.42 -11.31
CA ILE A 48 -5.40 14.01 -11.07
C ILE A 48 -6.05 13.67 -12.43
N PRO A 49 -6.68 12.48 -12.62
CA PRO A 49 -7.61 11.78 -11.69
C PRO A 49 -6.99 10.68 -10.80
N LYS A 50 -7.80 9.95 -10.02
CA LYS A 50 -7.38 9.14 -8.84
C LYS A 50 -6.27 8.09 -9.06
N MET A 51 -6.19 7.43 -10.21
CA MET A 51 -5.35 6.24 -10.40
C MET A 51 -4.89 6.11 -11.86
N VAL A 52 -3.71 5.52 -12.08
CA VAL A 52 -3.24 5.05 -13.39
C VAL A 52 -2.71 3.63 -13.23
N GLY A 53 -3.05 2.75 -14.19
CA GLY A 53 -2.59 1.36 -14.21
C GLY A 53 -1.50 1.15 -15.25
N ILE A 54 -0.47 0.40 -14.88
CA ILE A 54 0.68 0.09 -15.72
C ILE A 54 0.83 -1.44 -15.81
N GLY A 55 1.02 -1.95 -17.03
CA GLY A 55 1.19 -3.38 -17.28
C GLY A 55 -0.10 -4.19 -17.12
N GLN A 56 0.06 -5.51 -16.96
CA GLN A 56 -1.04 -6.50 -16.86
C GLN A 56 -0.77 -7.49 -15.73
N PRO A 57 -1.81 -8.09 -15.11
CA PRO A 57 -1.63 -9.10 -14.08
C PRO A 57 -0.78 -10.29 -14.56
N PRO A 58 0.06 -10.90 -13.70
CA PRO A 58 0.24 -10.62 -12.27
C PRO A 58 1.23 -9.49 -11.94
N LEU A 59 1.79 -8.81 -12.96
CA LEU A 59 2.80 -7.75 -12.81
C LEU A 59 2.21 -6.34 -13.02
N ARG A 60 0.92 -6.16 -12.70
CA ARG A 60 0.26 -4.87 -12.84
C ARG A 60 0.66 -3.95 -11.69
N ILE A 61 0.95 -2.69 -11.98
CA ILE A 61 1.18 -1.66 -10.98
C ILE A 61 0.02 -0.67 -11.03
N GLU A 62 -0.59 -0.38 -9.90
CA GLU A 62 -1.58 0.67 -9.74
C GLU A 62 -0.93 1.86 -9.02
N ILE A 63 -0.81 2.99 -9.71
CA ILE A 63 -0.33 4.23 -9.10
C ILE A 63 -1.54 5.05 -8.69
N LEU A 64 -1.72 5.15 -7.38
CA LEU A 64 -2.78 5.88 -6.70
C LEU A 64 -2.29 7.30 -6.43
N LYS A 65 -3.16 8.28 -6.62
CA LYS A 65 -2.85 9.72 -6.47
C LYS A 65 -3.82 10.45 -5.56
N LYS A 66 -5.00 9.86 -5.31
CA LYS A 66 -6.00 10.35 -4.37
C LYS A 66 -6.80 9.19 -3.77
N LEU A 67 -6.95 9.22 -2.46
CA LEU A 67 -7.77 8.29 -1.68
C LEU A 67 -8.82 9.09 -0.91
N ASP A 68 -10.03 8.56 -0.77
CA ASP A 68 -11.15 9.34 -0.19
C ASP A 68 -11.09 9.45 1.33
N VAL A 69 -10.43 8.50 1.99
CA VAL A 69 -10.40 8.37 3.46
C VAL A 69 -9.04 8.69 4.07
N VAL A 70 -8.02 8.93 3.24
CA VAL A 70 -6.64 9.14 3.67
C VAL A 70 -5.98 10.21 2.79
N ASP A 71 -5.44 11.25 3.43
CA ASP A 71 -4.59 12.25 2.79
C ASP A 71 -3.15 11.74 2.64
N PHE A 72 -2.49 12.05 1.51
CA PHE A 72 -1.13 11.57 1.24
C PHE A 72 -0.13 12.07 2.29
N ASN A 73 -0.10 13.37 2.58
CA ASN A 73 0.94 13.94 3.43
C ASN A 73 0.86 13.36 4.85
N LEU A 74 -0.37 13.24 5.35
CA LEU A 74 -0.63 12.63 6.64
C LEU A 74 -0.31 11.12 6.67
N ALA A 75 -0.65 10.38 5.61
CA ALA A 75 -0.33 8.96 5.51
C ALA A 75 1.17 8.71 5.42
N TYR A 76 1.89 9.52 4.64
CA TYR A 76 3.32 9.43 4.47
C TYR A 76 4.07 9.71 5.78
N GLN A 77 3.62 10.69 6.56
CA GLN A 77 4.15 10.96 7.90
C GLN A 77 3.95 9.79 8.88
N ARG A 78 2.87 9.02 8.72
CA ARG A 78 2.57 7.84 9.56
C ARG A 78 3.12 6.53 8.99
N ALA A 79 3.73 6.56 7.80
CA ALA A 79 4.17 5.35 7.13
C ALA A 79 5.18 4.59 7.98
N GLU A 80 5.04 3.26 7.99
CA GLU A 80 6.01 2.39 8.64
C GLU A 80 7.16 2.11 7.67
N THR A 81 8.39 2.09 8.20
CA THR A 81 9.55 1.68 7.41
C THR A 81 9.67 0.16 7.43
N LYS A 82 9.78 -0.48 6.26
CA LYS A 82 10.06 -1.92 6.13
C LYS A 82 11.35 -2.13 5.37
N HIS A 83 12.09 -3.16 5.79
CA HIS A 83 13.28 -3.64 5.10
C HIS A 83 12.88 -4.85 4.27
N ILE A 84 13.08 -4.76 2.96
CA ILE A 84 12.81 -5.84 2.01
C ILE A 84 14.08 -6.00 1.21
N ASP A 85 14.73 -7.14 1.37
CA ASP A 85 16.08 -7.40 0.86
C ASP A 85 17.05 -6.28 1.29
N ASP A 86 17.62 -5.54 0.35
CA ASP A 86 18.51 -4.40 0.57
C ASP A 86 17.81 -3.03 0.51
N GLN A 87 16.48 -3.02 0.34
CA GLN A 87 15.69 -1.80 0.17
C GLN A 87 14.95 -1.40 1.45
N ILE A 88 14.86 -0.09 1.66
CA ILE A 88 14.06 0.52 2.73
C ILE A 88 12.82 1.13 2.08
N ILE A 89 11.66 0.55 2.35
CA ILE A 89 10.40 0.92 1.69
C ILE A 89 9.40 1.46 2.72
N PRO A 90 8.83 2.66 2.52
CA PRO A 90 7.72 3.13 3.32
C PRO A 90 6.45 2.35 2.94
N VAL A 91 5.76 1.79 3.93
CA VAL A 91 4.45 1.17 3.76
C VAL A 91 3.41 1.91 4.58
N VAL A 92 2.18 1.95 4.05
CA VAL A 92 1.03 2.54 4.74
C VAL A 92 0.90 1.98 6.16
N SER A 93 0.60 2.84 7.13
CA SER A 93 0.40 2.44 8.53
C SER A 93 -0.73 1.42 8.67
N LEU A 94 -0.71 0.62 9.73
CA LEU A 94 -1.78 -0.35 9.99
C LEU A 94 -3.15 0.35 10.10
N ASP A 95 -3.17 1.54 10.71
CA ASP A 95 -4.38 2.32 10.93
C ASP A 95 -4.96 2.87 9.64
N ASP A 96 -4.12 3.45 8.78
CA ASP A 96 -4.55 3.93 7.46
C ASP A 96 -4.98 2.77 6.57
N LEU A 97 -4.29 1.62 6.64
CA LEU A 97 -4.69 0.43 5.87
C LEU A 97 -6.06 -0.10 6.30
N ILE A 98 -6.38 -0.07 7.59
CA ILE A 98 -7.72 -0.43 8.09
C ILE A 98 -8.78 0.51 7.53
N LEU A 99 -8.55 1.83 7.54
CA LEU A 99 -9.48 2.80 6.96
C LEU A 99 -9.73 2.55 5.47
N LEU A 100 -8.65 2.30 4.71
CA LEU A 100 -8.72 1.99 3.29
C LEU A 100 -9.52 0.70 3.03
N LYS A 101 -9.33 -0.34 3.86
CA LYS A 101 -10.09 -1.58 3.72
C LYS A 101 -11.54 -1.45 4.15
N GLN A 102 -11.86 -0.64 5.16
CA GLN A 102 -13.25 -0.31 5.50
C GLN A 102 -13.96 0.39 4.34
N ALA A 103 -13.30 1.36 3.69
CA ALA A 103 -13.85 2.04 2.53
C ALA A 103 -14.07 1.06 1.36
N ALA A 104 -13.10 0.19 1.08
CA ALA A 104 -13.23 -0.82 0.03
C ALA A 104 -14.37 -1.82 0.32
N VAL A 105 -14.50 -2.34 1.54
CA VAL A 105 -15.61 -3.22 1.91
C VAL A 105 -16.95 -2.51 1.73
N LYS A 106 -17.05 -1.23 2.13
CA LYS A 106 -18.27 -0.45 1.95
C LYS A 106 -18.66 -0.28 0.47
N ASP A 107 -17.68 -0.07 -0.40
CA ASP A 107 -17.90 0.25 -1.81
C ASP A 107 -18.23 -0.99 -2.65
N ARG A 108 -17.45 -2.08 -2.50
CA ARG A 108 -17.56 -3.28 -3.36
C ARG A 108 -17.97 -4.56 -2.64
N ASN A 109 -17.99 -4.57 -1.31
CA ASN A 109 -18.40 -5.69 -0.44
C ASN A 109 -17.91 -7.08 -0.90
N LYS A 110 -16.64 -7.19 -1.30
CA LYS A 110 -16.03 -8.46 -1.69
C LYS A 110 -15.59 -9.21 -0.43
N GLU A 111 -15.93 -10.50 -0.35
CA GLU A 111 -15.57 -11.40 0.77
C GLU A 111 -14.10 -11.28 1.17
N ARG A 112 -13.20 -11.29 0.19
CA ARG A 112 -11.74 -11.15 0.39
C ARG A 112 -11.33 -9.86 1.10
N ASP A 113 -12.02 -8.74 0.86
CA ASP A 113 -11.71 -7.49 1.55
C ASP A 113 -12.23 -7.51 2.98
N THR A 114 -13.38 -8.15 3.22
CA THR A 114 -13.95 -8.33 4.56
C THR A 114 -13.05 -9.22 5.41
N GLU A 115 -12.60 -10.36 4.90
CA GLU A 115 -11.65 -11.25 5.57
C GLU A 115 -10.37 -10.52 5.96
N TYR A 116 -9.80 -9.76 5.01
CA TYR A 116 -8.56 -9.06 5.27
C TYR A 116 -8.76 -7.92 6.29
N LEU A 117 -9.87 -7.19 6.22
CA LEU A 117 -10.21 -6.18 7.21
C LEU A 117 -10.31 -6.78 8.62
N GLU A 118 -10.95 -7.93 8.77
CA GLU A 118 -11.06 -8.60 10.07
C GLU A 118 -9.72 -9.10 10.58
N TYR A 119 -8.84 -9.60 9.70
CA TYR A 119 -7.46 -9.92 10.06
C TYR A 119 -6.71 -8.69 10.61
N LEU A 120 -6.77 -7.54 9.92
CA LEU A 120 -6.07 -6.32 10.33
C LEU A 120 -6.57 -5.79 11.68
N LYS A 121 -7.89 -5.86 11.94
CA LYS A 121 -8.46 -5.49 13.25
C LYS A 121 -7.95 -6.39 14.37
N LYS A 122 -7.88 -7.70 14.16
CA LYS A 122 -7.33 -8.66 15.14
C LYS A 122 -5.85 -8.41 15.39
N LEU A 123 -5.08 -8.14 14.34
CA LEU A 123 -3.67 -7.78 14.45
C LEU A 123 -3.49 -6.52 15.31
N LYS A 124 -4.23 -5.44 15.01
CA LYS A 124 -4.21 -4.21 15.81
C LYS A 124 -4.55 -4.45 17.28
N ALA A 125 -5.60 -5.24 17.55
CA ALA A 125 -5.98 -5.59 18.91
C ALA A 125 -4.89 -6.39 19.66
N THR A 126 -4.12 -7.20 18.94
CA THR A 126 -3.00 -7.98 19.51
C THR A 126 -1.82 -7.08 19.84
N LEU A 127 -1.45 -6.18 18.92
CA LEU A 127 -0.35 -5.23 19.13
C LEU A 127 -0.64 -4.27 20.30
N ASN A 128 -1.89 -3.80 20.44
CA ASN A 128 -2.31 -2.93 21.53
C ASN A 128 -2.29 -3.59 22.91
N LYS A 129 -2.35 -4.93 22.98
CA LYS A 129 -2.29 -5.67 24.26
C LYS A 129 -0.86 -5.80 24.81
N GLY A 130 0.15 -5.35 24.06
CA GLY A 130 1.56 -5.53 24.40
C GLY A 130 1.99 -7.01 24.41
N PRO A 131 3.30 -7.31 24.54
CA PRO A 131 3.74 -8.68 24.65
C PRO A 131 3.12 -9.34 25.89
N ASN A 132 2.39 -10.43 25.67
CA ASN A 132 1.87 -11.26 26.75
C ASN A 132 3.06 -11.79 27.56
N LYS A 133 3.21 -11.36 28.83
CA LYS A 133 4.30 -11.77 29.75
C LYS A 133 4.31 -13.29 30.08
N LYS A 134 3.59 -14.13 29.34
CA LYS A 134 3.44 -15.58 29.61
C LYS A 134 4.31 -16.50 28.75
N SER A 135 5.26 -15.97 27.99
CA SER A 135 6.24 -16.79 27.26
C SER A 135 7.69 -16.53 27.70
N GLN A 136 7.90 -16.27 29.00
CA GLN A 136 9.18 -16.50 29.64
C GLN A 136 9.16 -17.87 30.32
N TRP A 137 9.25 -18.95 29.55
CA TRP A 137 9.55 -20.27 30.11
C TRP A 137 10.51 -21.05 29.19
N LYS A 138 11.78 -21.06 29.65
CA LYS A 138 12.73 -22.18 29.71
C LYS A 138 13.23 -22.83 28.41
N PHE A 139 14.48 -22.47 28.08
CA PHE A 139 15.50 -23.45 27.66
C PHE A 139 16.70 -23.33 28.61
N TRP A 140 16.64 -24.12 29.69
CA TRP A 140 17.78 -24.86 30.22
C TRP A 140 17.36 -26.32 30.16
#